data_AF-A0A926ERH9-F1
#
_entry.id   AF-A0A926ERH9-F1
#
_cell.length_a   1.000
_cell.length_b   1.000
_cell.length_c   1.000
_cell.angle_alpha   90.00
_cell.angle_beta   90.00
_cell.angle_gamma   90.00
#
_symmetry.space_group_name_H-M   'P 1'
#
loop_
_entity.id
_entity.type
_entity.pdbx_description
1 polymer ?
#
loop_
_entity_poly.entity_id
_entity_poly.type
_entity_poly.pdbx_seq_one_letter_code
_entity_poly.pdbx_strand_id
1 'polypeptide(L)' 'MDKVKLEMNFLNVANKIVKISIDDPKEDLNNAEVEDAMDNIVALNIFDSKEGDLVGVSGARVIRTSVSDIEF' A
#
# COMPACT_ATOMS: atom_id res chain seq x y z
N MET A 1 -4.80 18.03 -11.31
CA MET A 1 -4.67 17.80 -9.86
C MET A 1 -3.97 16.48 -9.69
N ASP A 2 -2.68 16.51 -9.34
CA ASP A 2 -1.88 15.30 -9.16
C ASP A 2 -2.45 14.48 -8.01
N LYS A 3 -2.83 13.23 -8.29
CA LYS A 3 -3.29 12.30 -7.27
C LYS A 3 -2.19 11.29 -7.00
N VAL A 4 -1.73 11.23 -5.77
CA VAL A 4 -0.78 10.22 -5.32
C VAL A 4 -1.55 9.16 -4.52
N LYS A 5 -1.27 7.88 -4.81
CA LYS A 5 -1.83 6.74 -4.10
C LYS A 5 -0.72 5.76 -3.77
N LEU A 6 -0.59 5.39 -2.50
CA LEU A 6 0.28 4.31 -2.06
C LEU A 6 -0.55 3.02 -2.04
N GLU A 7 -0.13 2.02 -2.79
CA GLU A 7 -0.75 0.71 -2.80
C GLU A 7 0.22 -0.32 -2.21
N MET A 8 -0.18 -0.92 -1.10
CA MET A 8 0.55 -1.93 -0.34
C MET A 8 -0.12 -3.28 -0.53
N ASN A 9 0.64 -4.27 -0.97
CA ASN A 9 0.17 -5.63 -1.18
C ASN A 9 0.79 -6.54 -0.11
N PHE A 10 -0.08 -7.27 0.58
CA PHE A 10 0.26 -8.21 1.65
C PHE A 10 -0.19 -9.61 1.26
N LEU A 11 0.42 -10.63 1.86
CA LEU A 11 -0.01 -12.01 1.77
C LEU A 11 -0.67 -12.41 3.09
N ASN A 12 -1.80 -13.09 3.01
CA ASN A 12 -2.45 -13.68 4.18
C ASN A 12 -2.11 -15.18 4.33
N VAL A 13 -2.57 -15.78 5.43
CA VAL A 13 -2.42 -17.23 5.72
C VAL A 13 -2.87 -18.15 4.58
N ALA A 14 -3.83 -17.70 3.76
CA ALA A 14 -4.36 -18.43 2.61
C ALA A 14 -3.54 -18.19 1.32
N ASN A 15 -2.39 -17.52 1.42
CA ASN A 15 -1.51 -17.15 0.32
C ASN A 15 -2.20 -16.22 -0.71
N LYS A 16 -3.19 -15.45 -0.26
CA LYS A 16 -3.95 -14.50 -1.08
C LYS A 16 -3.40 -13.10 -0.90
N ILE A 17 -3.44 -12.32 -1.98
CA ILE A 17 -2.98 -10.94 -1.96
C ILE A 17 -4.07 -10.04 -1.38
N VAL A 18 -3.77 -9.42 -0.25
CA VAL A 18 -4.58 -8.38 0.38
C VAL A 18 -3.99 -7.03 -0.01
N LYS A 19 -4.81 -6.20 -0.64
CA LYS A 19 -4.40 -4.88 -1.13
C LYS A 19 -4.94 -3.80 -0.19
N ILE A 20 -4.03 -3.02 0.38
CA ILE A 20 -4.33 -1.80 1.14
C ILE A 20 -3.89 -0.62 0.28
N SER A 21 -4.79 0.34 0.08
CA SER A 21 -4.47 1.54 -0.69
C SER A 21 -4.75 2.78 0.14
N ILE A 22 -3.77 3.67 0.20
CA ILE A 22 -3.83 4.96 0.88
C ILE A 22 -3.87 6.04 -0.19
N ASP A 23 -4.97 6.78 -0.22
CA ASP A 23 -5.10 8.00 -0.99
C ASP A 23 -4.39 9.15 -0.27
N ASP A 24 -3.65 9.98 -1.00
CA ASP A 24 -2.84 11.09 -0.46
C ASP A 24 -1.81 10.64 0.60
N PRO A 25 -0.91 9.70 0.24
CA PRO A 25 0.13 9.29 1.16
C PRO A 25 1.14 10.43 1.37
N LYS A 26 1.84 10.40 2.51
CA LYS A 26 2.85 11.41 2.87
C LYS A 26 3.85 11.64 1.71
N GLU A 27 4.14 12.89 1.38
CA GLU A 27 4.97 13.21 0.20
C GLU A 27 6.43 12.75 0.34
N ASP A 28 6.97 12.79 1.56
CA ASP A 28 8.32 12.35 1.91
C ASP A 28 8.42 10.86 2.29
N LEU A 29 7.64 10.00 1.64
CA LEU A 29 7.74 8.56 1.88
C LEU A 29 9.07 8.00 1.37
N ASN A 30 9.89 7.53 2.31
CA ASN A 30 11.06 6.71 1.99
C ASN A 30 10.70 5.24 1.87
N ASN A 31 11.42 4.50 1.01
CA ASN A 31 11.23 3.06 0.87
C ASN A 31 11.33 2.33 2.22
N ALA A 32 12.26 2.73 3.09
CA ALA A 32 12.43 2.16 4.41
C ALA A 32 11.24 2.44 5.35
N GLU A 33 10.62 3.61 5.26
CA GLU A 33 9.42 3.92 6.07
C GLU A 33 8.21 3.11 5.59
N VAL A 34 8.08 2.91 4.27
CA VAL A 34 7.01 2.06 3.71
C VAL A 34 7.21 0.61 4.14
N GLU A 35 8.44 0.10 4.05
CA GLU A 35 8.78 -1.26 4.49
C GLU A 35 8.51 -1.45 5.99
N ASP A 36 8.98 -0.54 6.84
CA ASP A 36 8.76 -0.60 8.29
C ASP A 36 7.26 -0.49 8.64
N ALA A 37 6.50 0.33 7.91
CA ALA A 37 5.05 0.40 8.07
C ALA A 37 4.37 -0.93 7.67
N MET A 38 4.80 -1.54 6.57
CA MET A 38 4.27 -2.84 6.13
C MET A 38 4.61 -3.96 7.13
N ASP A 39 5.83 -3.99 7.67
CA ASP A 39 6.25 -4.95 8.68
C ASP A 39 5.49 -4.75 10.00
N ASN A 40 5.31 -3.49 10.43
CA ASN A 40 4.48 -3.19 11.60
C ASN A 40 3.02 -3.63 11.39
N ILE A 41 2.47 -3.46 10.19
CA ILE A 41 1.10 -3.92 9.86
C ILE A 41 0.97 -5.44 10.04
N VAL A 42 1.96 -6.20 9.57
CA VAL A 42 2.00 -7.67 9.70
C VAL A 42 2.25 -8.07 11.16
N ALA A 43 3.21 -7.43 11.83
CA ALA A 43 3.60 -7.76 13.21
C ALA A 43 2.51 -7.42 14.24
N LEU A 44 1.83 -6.29 14.06
CA LEU A 44 0.70 -5.90 14.91
C LEU A 44 -0.54 -6.76 14.65
N ASN A 45 -0.61 -7.42 13.49
CA ASN A 45 -1.75 -8.21 13.06
C ASN A 45 -3.10 -7.48 13.27
N ILE A 46 -3.09 -6.16 13.03
CA ILE A 46 -4.24 -5.28 13.28
C ILE A 46 -5.26 -5.27 12.13
N PHE A 47 -4.91 -5.90 11.01
CA PHE A 47 -5.76 -6.00 9.83
C PHE A 47 -6.18 -7.46 9.62
N ASP A 48 -7.37 -7.81 10.10
CA ASP A 48 -8.05 -9.03 9.71
C ASP A 48 -8.42 -8.96 8.22
N SER A 49 -7.84 -9.83 7.40
CA SER A 49 -8.31 -10.04 6.03
C SER A 49 -9.50 -11.00 6.03
N LYS A 50 -10.32 -10.95 4.98
CA LYS A 50 -11.46 -11.88 4.81
C LYS A 50 -11.09 -13.36 4.92
N GLU A 51 -9.83 -13.71 4.66
CA GLU A 51 -9.33 -15.08 4.65
C GLU A 51 -8.26 -15.33 5.74
N GLY A 52 -8.19 -14.46 6.77
CA GLY A 52 -7.32 -14.62 7.94
C GLY A 52 -6.20 -13.57 8.06
N ASP A 53 -5.27 -13.81 8.98
CA ASP A 53 -4.17 -12.91 9.34
C ASP A 53 -3.22 -12.61 8.17
N LEU A 54 -2.61 -11.42 8.19
CA LEU A 54 -1.53 -11.07 7.27
C LEU A 54 -0.25 -11.79 7.73
N VAL A 55 0.34 -12.62 6.87
CA VAL A 55 1.54 -13.42 7.18
C VAL A 55 2.80 -12.94 6.47
N GLY A 56 2.67 -11.98 5.56
CA GLY A 56 3.82 -11.47 4.84
C GLY A 56 3.54 -10.25 3.99
N VAL A 57 4.63 -9.63 3.55
CA VAL A 57 4.64 -8.48 2.67
C VAL A 57 4.91 -8.94 1.24
N SER A 58 4.02 -8.63 0.29
CA SER A 58 4.23 -8.90 -1.13
C SER A 58 4.92 -7.75 -1.85
N GLY A 59 4.77 -6.52 -1.34
CA GLY A 59 5.41 -5.32 -1.87
C GLY A 59 4.49 -4.11 -1.94
N ALA A 60 5.06 -2.93 -2.10
CA ALA A 60 4.33 -1.68 -2.24
C ALA A 60 4.66 -0.96 -3.55
N ARG A 61 3.74 -0.13 -4.01
CA ARG A 61 3.92 0.75 -5.17
C ARG A 61 3.26 2.10 -4.94
N VAL A 62 3.97 3.16 -5.31
CA VAL A 62 3.43 4.52 -5.33
C VAL A 62 2.93 4.81 -6.74
N ILE A 63 1.66 5.19 -6.85
CA ILE A 63 0.99 5.55 -8.09
C ILE A 63 0.83 7.06 -8.09
N ARG A 64 1.46 7.76 -9.05
CA ARG A 64 1.26 9.19 -9.29
C ARG A 64 0.46 9.36 -10.58
N THR A 65 -0.70 10.01 -10.49
CA THR A 65 -1.55 10.30 -11.64
C THR A 65 -1.55 11.80 -11.89
N SER A 66 -0.96 12.23 -12.99
CA SER A 66 -1.00 13.61 -13.48
C SER A 66 -2.02 13.71 -14.59
N VAL A 67 -2.96 14.66 -14.46
CA VAL A 67 -3.96 14.98 -15.47
C VAL A 67 -3.64 16.38 -16.00
N SER A 68 -3.37 16.47 -17.30
CA SER A 68 -3.14 17.72 -18.01
C SER A 68 -4.14 17.85 -19.14
N ASP A 69 -4.91 18.93 -19.14
CA ASP A 69 -5.78 19.29 -20.24
C ASP A 69 -4.92 19.68 -21.45
N ILE A 70 -5.21 19.08 -22.61
CA ILE A 70 -4.61 19.47 -23.89
C ILE A 70 -5.64 20.28 -24.64
N GLU A 71 -5.41 21.58 -24.75
CA GLU A 71 -6.20 22.46 -25.61
C GLU A 71 -5.69 22.34 -27.05
N PHE A 72 -6.62 22.22 -28.00
CA PHE A 72 -6.38 22.30 -29.44
C PHE A 72 -7.00 23.58 -29.99
#